data_AF-A0A8E6ETE5-F1
#
_entry.id   AF-A0A8E6ETE5-F1
#
_cell.length_a   1.000
_cell.length_b   1.000
_cell.length_c   1.000
_cell.angle_alpha   90.00
_cell.angle_beta   90.00
_cell.angle_gamma   90.00
#
_symmetry.space_group_name_H-M   'P 1'
#
loop_
_entity.id
_entity.type
_entity.pdbx_description
1 polymer ?
#
loop_
_entity_poly.entity_id
_entity_poly.type
_entity_poly.pdbx_seq_one_letter_code
_entity_poly.pdbx_strand_id
1 'polypeptide(L)'
;MDDDFATAWFELESEVAVRLLRTVVDFIGEHQKKVGISNPNPYLTPSEEGEFPRKRTGFGQASLTYEPASLDVIRQTWEIRVGYIENAFYMELLVTHFNRLGLEESMRQQRDRIAQNLKGE
;
A
#
# COMPACT_ATOMS: atom_id res chain seq x y z
N MET A 1 -7.96 29.72 24.19
CA MET A 1 -8.19 29.07 22.90
C MET A 1 -9.60 28.54 23.00
N ASP A 2 -10.53 29.02 22.18
CA ASP A 2 -11.93 28.60 22.26
C ASP A 2 -12.03 27.08 22.11
N ASP A 3 -12.74 26.43 23.03
CA ASP A 3 -12.95 24.98 23.04
C ASP A 3 -13.55 24.49 21.70
N ASP A 4 -14.29 25.36 21.01
CA ASP A 4 -14.83 25.13 19.66
C ASP A 4 -13.73 24.96 18.60
N PHE A 5 -12.63 25.73 18.67
CA PHE A 5 -11.53 25.61 17.72
C PHE A 5 -10.74 24.32 17.95
N ALA A 6 -10.45 23.99 19.21
CA ALA A 6 -9.75 22.74 19.54
C ALA A 6 -10.55 21.51 19.08
N THR A 7 -11.88 21.57 19.23
CA THR A 7 -12.79 20.50 18.79
C THR A 7 -12.82 20.39 17.27
N ALA A 8 -13.03 21.50 16.55
CA ALA A 8 -13.03 21.51 15.08
C ALA A 8 -11.70 21.05 14.49
N TRP A 9 -10.57 21.41 15.12
CA TRP A 9 -9.26 20.93 14.71
C TRP A 9 -9.15 19.42 14.87
N PHE A 10 -9.49 18.89 16.05
CA PHE A 10 -9.44 17.45 16.32
C PHE A 10 -10.30 16.63 15.34
N GLU A 11 -11.49 17.13 15.00
CA GLU A 11 -12.39 16.51 14.01
C GLU A 11 -11.74 16.46 12.62
N LEU A 12 -11.14 17.57 12.18
CA LEU A 12 -10.44 17.64 10.90
C LEU A 12 -9.27 16.65 10.83
N GLU A 13 -8.43 16.61 11.87
CA GLU A 13 -7.29 15.68 11.88
C GLU A 13 -7.77 14.21 11.86
N SER A 14 -8.85 13.91 12.57
CA SER A 14 -9.46 12.57 12.59
C SER A 14 -10.00 12.20 11.22
N GLU A 15 -10.66 13.13 10.52
CA GLU A 15 -11.17 12.91 9.18
C GLU A 15 -10.02 12.62 8.19
N VAL A 16 -8.95 13.41 8.23
CA VAL A 16 -7.81 13.19 7.34
C VAL A 16 -7.11 11.86 7.65
N ALA A 17 -6.95 11.50 8.91
CA ALA A 17 -6.38 10.20 9.31
C ALA A 17 -7.19 9.03 8.74
N VAL A 18 -8.52 9.11 8.78
CA VAL A 18 -9.42 8.10 8.18
C VAL A 18 -9.27 8.06 6.66
N ARG A 19 -9.18 9.22 5.99
CA ARG A 19 -8.97 9.30 4.53
C ARG A 19 -7.63 8.69 4.11
N LEU A 20 -6.55 8.98 4.85
CA LEU A 20 -5.23 8.37 4.64
C LEU A 20 -5.31 6.85 4.76
N LEU A 21 -5.93 6.34 5.82
CA LEU A 21 -6.07 4.90 6.06
C LEU A 21 -6.86 4.21 4.94
N ARG A 22 -8.00 4.77 4.53
CA ARG A 22 -8.79 4.25 3.41
C ARG A 22 -7.98 4.21 2.12
N THR A 23 -7.25 5.28 1.84
CA THR A 23 -6.39 5.38 0.65
C THR A 23 -5.33 4.28 0.63
N VAL A 24 -4.72 3.99 1.77
CA VAL A 24 -3.73 2.92 1.91
C VAL A 24 -4.35 1.54 1.72
N VAL A 25 -5.52 1.27 2.31
CA VAL A 25 -6.23 0.00 2.15
C VAL A 25 -6.59 -0.25 0.69
N ASP A 26 -7.10 0.78 0.00
CA ASP A 26 -7.41 0.71 -1.43
C ASP A 26 -6.14 0.44 -2.26
N PHE A 27 -5.05 1.18 -1.99
CA PHE A 27 -3.77 1.02 -2.66
C PHE A 27 -3.22 -0.41 -2.52
N ILE A 28 -3.26 -0.95 -1.30
CA ILE A 28 -2.86 -2.33 -0.98
C ILE A 28 -3.72 -3.31 -1.77
N GLY A 29 -5.03 -3.12 -1.78
CA GLY A 29 -5.95 -3.98 -2.52
C GLY A 29 -5.65 -4.02 -4.02
N GLU A 30 -5.39 -2.87 -4.63
CA GLU A 30 -5.03 -2.80 -6.05
C GLU A 30 -3.65 -3.42 -6.33
N HIS A 31 -2.65 -3.17 -5.48
CA HIS A 31 -1.34 -3.81 -5.65
C HIS A 31 -1.43 -5.34 -5.48
N GLN A 32 -2.20 -5.82 -4.50
CA GLN A 32 -2.44 -7.24 -4.29
C GLN A 32 -3.08 -7.93 -5.50
N LYS A 33 -3.94 -7.24 -6.27
CA LYS A 33 -4.47 -7.78 -7.53
C LYS A 33 -3.35 -8.00 -8.56
N LYS A 34 -2.41 -7.06 -8.68
CA LYS A 34 -1.30 -7.12 -9.64
C LYS A 34 -0.32 -8.26 -9.33
N VAL A 35 0.06 -8.42 -8.06
CA VAL A 35 0.91 -9.56 -7.61
C VAL A 35 0.11 -10.84 -7.34
N GLY A 36 -1.19 -10.82 -7.61
CA GLY A 36 -2.11 -11.93 -7.40
C GLY A 36 -2.22 -12.89 -8.59
N ILE A 37 -1.64 -12.53 -9.74
CA ILE A 37 -1.61 -13.36 -10.96
C ILE A 37 -0.87 -14.67 -10.66
N SER A 38 -1.53 -15.80 -10.85
CA SER A 38 -1.00 -17.11 -10.43
C SER A 38 0.11 -17.64 -11.35
N ASN A 39 1.13 -18.23 -10.74
CA ASN A 39 2.09 -19.16 -11.35
C ASN A 39 2.04 -20.44 -10.51
N PRO A 40 1.09 -21.36 -10.78
CA PRO A 40 0.92 -22.57 -9.97
C PRO A 40 2.06 -23.57 -10.19
N ASN A 41 2.22 -24.52 -9.25
CA ASN A 41 3.16 -25.64 -9.39
C ASN A 41 2.93 -26.36 -10.74
N PRO A 42 3.95 -26.60 -11.58
CA PRO A 42 5.39 -26.64 -11.30
C PRO A 42 6.16 -25.31 -11.40
N TYR A 43 5.46 -24.18 -11.37
CA TYR A 43 6.02 -22.81 -11.40
C TYR A 43 6.69 -22.44 -12.74
N LEU A 44 6.22 -23.03 -13.83
CA LEU A 44 6.84 -22.92 -15.15
C LEU A 44 6.61 -21.58 -15.86
N THR A 45 5.77 -20.71 -15.31
CA THR A 45 5.39 -19.43 -15.93
C THR A 45 5.65 -18.26 -14.99
N PRO A 46 6.92 -17.98 -14.62
CA PRO A 46 7.26 -16.80 -13.82
C PRO A 46 6.91 -15.50 -14.57
N SER A 47 6.85 -14.38 -13.85
CA SER A 47 6.75 -13.06 -14.50
C SER A 47 8.02 -12.73 -15.27
N GLU A 48 7.91 -11.87 -16.26
CA GLU A 48 9.02 -11.33 -17.06
C GLU A 48 9.49 -9.97 -16.54
N GLU A 49 10.59 -9.46 -17.08
CA GLU A 49 11.09 -8.11 -16.78
C GLU A 49 10.04 -7.06 -17.17
N GLY A 50 9.84 -6.05 -16.31
CA GLY A 50 8.76 -5.09 -16.51
C GLY A 50 7.36 -5.62 -16.22
N GLU A 51 7.22 -6.84 -15.67
CA GLU A 51 5.95 -7.35 -15.14
C GLU A 51 5.94 -7.38 -13.61
N PHE A 52 4.74 -7.35 -13.01
CA PHE A 52 4.58 -7.62 -11.58
C PHE A 52 4.88 -9.10 -11.27
N PRO A 53 5.50 -9.42 -10.11
CA PRO A 53 5.72 -10.79 -9.67
C PRO A 53 4.47 -11.66 -9.71
N ARG A 54 4.57 -12.84 -10.33
CA ARG A 54 3.49 -13.83 -10.31
C ARG A 54 3.51 -14.66 -9.02
N LYS A 55 2.33 -14.87 -8.46
CA LYS A 55 2.08 -15.59 -7.22
C LYS A 55 2.36 -17.09 -7.35
N ARG A 56 3.29 -17.59 -6.54
CA ARG A 56 3.52 -19.04 -6.36
C ARG A 56 2.66 -19.64 -5.25
N THR A 57 2.83 -19.14 -4.03
CA THR A 57 2.14 -19.64 -2.81
C THR A 57 1.19 -18.62 -2.18
N GLY A 58 1.24 -17.37 -2.64
CA GLY A 58 0.47 -16.25 -2.05
C GLY A 58 1.16 -15.54 -0.90
N PHE A 59 2.29 -16.05 -0.40
CA PHE A 59 2.96 -15.47 0.77
C PHE A 59 3.34 -13.99 0.57
N GLY A 60 3.91 -13.63 -0.59
CA GLY A 60 4.29 -12.24 -0.88
C GLY A 60 3.09 -11.30 -0.99
N GLN A 61 2.00 -11.77 -1.61
CA GLN A 61 0.73 -11.03 -1.69
C GLN A 61 0.13 -10.78 -0.30
N ALA A 62 0.13 -11.80 0.56
CA ALA A 62 -0.40 -11.74 1.92
C ALA A 62 0.51 -10.98 2.90
N SER A 63 1.77 -10.78 2.55
CA SER A 63 2.80 -10.14 3.38
C SER A 63 2.88 -8.63 3.20
N LEU A 64 2.04 -8.04 2.34
CA LEU A 64 1.93 -6.60 2.18
C LEU A 64 1.19 -6.00 3.37
N THR A 65 1.78 -5.00 4.00
CA THR A 65 1.28 -4.36 5.21
C THR A 65 1.50 -2.85 5.18
N TYR A 66 0.99 -2.16 6.19
CA TYR A 66 1.22 -0.75 6.43
C TYR A 66 1.45 -0.43 7.90
N GLU A 67 2.12 0.68 8.16
CA GLU A 67 2.34 1.21 9.51
C GLU A 67 2.42 2.75 9.49
N PRO A 68 1.91 3.44 10.53
CA PRO A 68 1.25 2.90 11.72
C PRO A 68 -0.21 2.47 11.45
N ALA A 69 -0.73 1.53 12.23
CA ALA A 69 -2.13 1.08 12.16
C ALA A 69 -3.07 1.85 13.12
N SER A 70 -2.51 2.63 14.05
CA SER A 70 -3.28 3.41 15.02
C SER A 70 -3.67 4.76 14.44
N LEU A 71 -4.97 5.07 14.43
CA LEU A 71 -5.49 6.38 14.00
C LEU A 71 -4.87 7.53 14.78
N ASP A 72 -4.60 7.36 16.08
CA ASP A 72 -3.95 8.40 16.89
C ASP A 72 -2.53 8.70 16.42
N VAL A 73 -1.78 7.67 16.04
CA VAL A 73 -0.42 7.86 15.52
C VAL A 73 -0.48 8.46 14.12
N ILE A 74 -1.39 8.00 13.26
CA ILE A 74 -1.61 8.57 11.93
C ILE A 74 -1.96 10.07 12.03
N ARG A 75 -2.82 10.44 12.98
CA ARG A 75 -3.21 11.82 13.24
C ARG A 75 -2.04 12.71 13.64
N GLN A 76 -1.07 12.15 14.37
CA GLN A 76 0.12 12.86 14.82
C GLN A 76 1.20 12.95 13.73
N THR A 77 1.38 11.91 12.92
CA THR A 77 2.46 11.81 11.93
C THR A 77 2.06 12.27 10.53
N TRP A 78 0.76 12.22 10.21
CA TRP A 78 0.21 12.48 8.87
C TRP A 78 0.81 11.58 7.77
N GLU A 79 1.35 10.43 8.17
CA GLU A 79 2.08 9.52 7.30
C GLU A 79 1.67 8.07 7.59
N ILE A 80 1.52 7.30 6.51
CA ILE A 80 1.44 5.84 6.56
C ILE A 80 2.43 5.28 5.53
N ARG A 81 3.27 4.34 5.97
CA ARG A 81 4.22 3.61 5.14
C ARG A 81 3.61 2.29 4.71
N VAL A 82 3.83 1.90 3.47
CA VAL A 82 3.38 0.62 2.91
C VAL A 82 4.58 -0.18 2.46
N GLY A 83 4.62 -1.45 2.82
CA GLY A 83 5.76 -2.32 2.51
C GLY A 83 5.45 -3.79 2.76
N TYR A 84 6.43 -4.64 2.47
CA TYR A 84 6.36 -6.05 2.83
C TYR A 84 6.94 -6.27 4.22
N ILE A 85 6.39 -7.24 4.97
CA ILE A 85 7.04 -7.73 6.18
C ILE A 85 8.41 -8.36 5.84
N GLU A 86 9.31 -8.38 6.80
CA GLU A 86 10.70 -8.84 6.64
C GLU A 86 10.81 -10.23 5.98
N ASN A 87 9.95 -11.18 6.35
CA ASN A 87 9.95 -12.53 5.79
C ASN A 87 9.65 -12.59 4.28
N ALA A 88 9.06 -11.53 3.71
CA ALA A 88 8.77 -11.40 2.29
C ALA A 88 9.77 -10.49 1.55
N PHE A 89 10.98 -10.31 2.09
CA PHE A 89 12.07 -9.53 1.48
C PHE A 89 12.33 -9.86 0.01
N TYR A 90 12.07 -11.10 -0.41
CA TYR A 90 12.27 -11.54 -1.78
C TYR A 90 11.41 -10.78 -2.79
N MET A 91 10.28 -10.18 -2.37
CA MET A 91 9.49 -9.31 -3.25
C MET A 91 10.30 -8.10 -3.71
N GLU A 92 11.11 -7.51 -2.82
CA GLU A 92 12.00 -6.41 -3.15
C GLU A 92 13.17 -6.86 -4.00
N LEU A 93 13.71 -8.07 -3.76
CA LEU A 93 14.75 -8.64 -4.62
C LEU A 93 14.27 -8.83 -6.06
N LEU A 94 13.01 -9.22 -6.26
CA LEU A 94 12.43 -9.33 -7.61
C LEU A 94 12.40 -7.99 -8.33
N VAL A 95 12.11 -6.90 -7.61
CA VAL A 95 12.12 -5.55 -8.18
C VAL A 95 13.53 -5.10 -8.51
N THR A 96 14.43 -5.16 -7.53
CA THR A 96 15.76 -4.55 -7.60
C THR A 96 16.77 -5.34 -8.42
N HIS A 97 16.71 -6.67 -8.39
CA HIS A 97 17.69 -7.54 -9.08
C HIS A 97 17.15 -8.18 -10.35
N PHE A 98 15.82 -8.31 -10.48
CA PHE A 98 15.18 -8.91 -11.64
C PHE A 98 14.28 -7.92 -12.39
N ASN A 99 14.36 -6.62 -12.10
CA ASN A 99 13.62 -5.57 -12.81
C ASN A 99 12.11 -5.85 -12.92
N ARG A 100 11.52 -6.47 -11.90
CA ARG A 100 10.06 -6.66 -11.81
C ARG A 100 9.40 -5.37 -11.31
N LEU A 101 8.13 -5.19 -11.64
CA LEU A 101 7.36 -4.04 -11.15
C LEU A 101 6.97 -4.25 -9.67
N GLY A 102 7.12 -3.19 -8.88
CA GLY A 102 6.92 -3.22 -7.43
C GLY A 102 5.92 -2.20 -6.90
N LEU A 103 6.06 -1.85 -5.62
CA LEU A 103 5.18 -0.88 -4.95
C LEU A 103 5.29 0.52 -5.55
N GLU A 104 6.51 0.96 -5.90
CA GLU A 104 6.73 2.27 -6.54
C GLU A 104 5.96 2.39 -7.86
N GLU A 105 5.96 1.34 -8.68
CA GLU A 105 5.20 1.33 -9.91
C GLU A 105 3.70 1.36 -9.64
N SER A 106 3.25 0.59 -8.65
CA SER A 106 1.85 0.65 -8.21
C SER A 106 1.45 2.04 -7.75
N MET A 107 2.35 2.76 -7.07
CA MET A 107 2.14 4.11 -6.57
C MET A 107 2.02 5.10 -7.73
N ARG A 108 2.94 5.00 -8.70
CA ARG A 108 2.93 5.81 -9.92
C ARG A 108 1.63 5.64 -10.71
N GLN A 109 1.19 4.40 -10.91
CA GLN A 109 -0.03 4.08 -11.66
C GLN A 109 -1.32 4.50 -10.93
N GLN A 110 -1.28 4.67 -9.60
CA GLN A 110 -2.44 5.03 -8.78
C GLN A 110 -2.40 6.46 -8.25
N ARG A 111 -1.41 7.26 -8.65
CA ARG A 111 -1.16 8.59 -8.10
C ARG A 111 -2.41 9.48 -8.09
N ASP A 112 -3.14 9.52 -9.20
CA ASP A 112 -4.32 10.38 -9.33
C ASP A 112 -5.48 9.88 -8.46
N ARG A 113 -5.70 8.56 -8.40
CA ARG A 113 -6.71 7.94 -7.54
C ARG A 113 -6.40 8.17 -6.06
N ILE A 114 -5.13 8.08 -5.68
CA ILE A 114 -4.67 8.39 -4.32
C ILE A 114 -4.95 9.86 -4.01
N ALA A 115 -4.65 10.78 -4.93
CA ALA A 115 -4.94 12.19 -4.73
C ALA A 115 -6.45 12.48 -4.60
N GLN A 116 -7.31 11.79 -5.37
CA GLN A 116 -8.77 11.88 -5.26
C GLN A 116 -9.27 11.39 -3.89
N ASN A 117 -8.85 10.20 -3.48
CA ASN A 117 -9.22 9.63 -2.18
C ASN A 117 -8.83 10.56 -1.00
N LEU A 118 -7.68 11.23 -1.09
CA LEU A 118 -7.23 12.18 -0.05
C LEU A 118 -8.07 13.48 -0.04
N LYS A 119 -8.58 13.92 -1.19
CA LYS A 119 -9.52 15.05 -1.28
C LYS A 119 -10.93 14.68 -0.80
N GLY A 120 -11.26 13.40 -0.70
CA GLY A 120 -12.59 12.91 -0.35
C GLY A 120 -13.55 12.89 -1.54
N GLU A 121 -13.01 12.76 -2.75
CA GLU A 121 -13.72 12.60 -4.03
C GLU A 121 -13.77 11.12 -4.41
#